data_AF-A0A9X7PK76-F1
#
_entry.id   AF-A0A9X7PK76-F1
#
_cell.length_a   1.000
_cell.length_b   1.000
_cell.length_c   1.000
_cell.angle_alpha   90.00
_cell.angle_beta   90.00
_cell.angle_gamma   90.00
#
_symmetry.space_group_name_H-M   'P 1'
#
loop_
_entity.id
_entity.type
_entity.pdbx_description
1 polymer ?
#
loop_
_entity_poly.entity_id
_entity_poly.type
_entity_poly.pdbx_seq_one_letter_code
_entity_poly.pdbx_strand_id
1 'polypeptide(L)'
;MNVLLRIDAQTKQCIEDFNKLIKKQEHLIEQLNQLIKEKEEHTIPLATTVRKLIEHGLSRDEILDITNISSEKFDHIVSKDRRCQLPHTYLNDEESKEFERLLEDIHKSKDIYELIDAEKERERIKFIHGVLLRYQKEMDLLSPQENEDSNEKMMKYLERAVKSEQAKSAYSSLVRIFGNEIKRKREEVLIKVSDD
;
A
#
# COMPACT_ATOMS: atom_id res chain seq x y z
N MET A 1 52.41 50.06 -26.03
CA MET A 1 51.43 50.44 -24.99
C MET A 1 49.97 50.12 -25.35
N ASN A 2 49.50 50.33 -26.59
CA ASN A 2 48.08 50.12 -26.96
C ASN A 2 47.57 48.67 -26.96
N VAL A 3 48.43 47.66 -27.20
CA VAL A 3 48.00 46.26 -27.27
C VAL A 3 47.70 45.68 -25.88
N LEU A 4 48.50 46.03 -24.87
CA LEU A 4 48.30 45.62 -23.47
C LEU A 4 46.99 46.16 -22.88
N LEU A 5 46.65 47.42 -23.18
CA LEU A 5 45.39 48.03 -22.75
C LEU A 5 44.16 47.36 -23.40
N ARG A 6 44.29 46.91 -24.65
CA ARG A 6 43.23 46.17 -25.36
C ARG A 6 43.00 44.78 -24.77
N ILE A 7 44.09 44.07 -24.43
CA ILE A 7 44.03 42.75 -23.79
C ILE A 7 43.40 42.87 -22.39
N ASP A 8 43.78 43.89 -21.60
CA ASP A 8 43.20 44.11 -20.26
C ASP A 8 41.68 44.38 -20.31
N ALA A 9 41.23 45.20 -21.29
CA ALA A 9 39.81 45.47 -21.51
C ALA A 9 39.03 44.22 -21.95
N GLN A 10 39.59 43.40 -22.86
CA GLN A 10 38.97 42.15 -23.30
C GLN A 10 38.88 41.11 -22.16
N THR A 11 39.91 41.04 -21.32
CA THR A 11 39.95 40.12 -20.18
C THR A 11 38.91 40.51 -19.12
N LYS A 12 38.77 41.81 -18.83
CA LYS A 12 37.72 42.34 -17.94
C LYS A 12 36.32 42.04 -18.47
N GLN A 13 36.08 42.28 -19.76
CA GLN A 13 34.79 41.97 -20.40
C GLN A 13 34.46 40.47 -20.30
N CYS A 14 35.45 39.61 -20.56
CA CYS A 14 35.30 38.16 -20.47
C CYS A 14 34.94 37.71 -19.04
N ILE A 15 35.62 38.25 -18.01
CA ILE A 15 35.31 37.97 -16.60
C ILE A 15 33.90 38.42 -16.25
N GLU A 16 33.46 39.58 -16.75
CA GLU A 16 32.14 40.12 -16.48
C GLU A 16 31.02 39.29 -17.14
N ASP A 17 31.27 38.79 -18.35
CA ASP A 17 30.36 37.89 -19.05
C ASP A 17 30.28 36.52 -18.37
N PHE A 18 31.40 35.98 -17.87
CA PHE A 18 31.42 34.77 -17.05
C PHE A 18 30.62 34.95 -15.75
N ASN A 19 30.78 36.08 -15.07
CA ASN A 19 30.03 36.36 -13.84
C ASN A 19 28.51 36.47 -14.10
N LYS A 20 28.11 37.04 -15.24
CA LYS A 20 26.68 37.05 -15.65
C LYS A 20 26.17 35.64 -15.93
N LEU A 21 27.00 34.79 -16.55
CA LEU A 21 26.68 33.39 -16.82
C LEU A 21 26.51 32.57 -15.54
N ILE A 22 27.41 32.74 -14.57
CA ILE A 22 27.33 32.08 -13.26
C ILE A 22 26.03 32.48 -12.55
N LYS A 23 25.71 33.78 -12.48
CA LYS A 23 24.45 34.25 -11.88
C LYS A 23 23.22 33.67 -12.57
N LYS A 24 23.27 33.52 -13.90
CA LYS A 24 22.17 32.90 -14.66
C LYS A 24 22.04 31.40 -14.34
N GLN A 25 23.15 30.69 -14.18
CA GLN A 25 23.15 29.28 -13.77
C GLN A 25 22.61 29.11 -12.34
N GLU A 26 23.03 29.95 -11.39
CA GLU A 26 22.52 29.94 -10.02
C GLU A 26 21.00 30.14 -10.00
N HIS A 27 20.50 31.12 -10.75
CA HIS A 27 19.07 31.39 -10.85
C HIS A 27 18.28 30.22 -11.47
N LEU A 28 18.84 29.58 -12.51
CA LEU A 28 18.22 28.40 -13.12
C LEU A 28 18.18 27.21 -12.15
N ILE A 29 19.21 27.02 -11.32
CA ILE A 29 19.24 25.98 -10.29
C ILE A 29 18.17 26.25 -9.22
N GLU A 30 18.02 27.50 -8.78
CA GLU A 30 16.93 27.90 -7.86
C GLU A 30 15.55 27.60 -8.46
N GLN A 31 15.30 28.00 -9.71
CA GLN A 31 14.04 27.71 -10.39
C GLN A 31 13.78 26.20 -10.51
N LEU A 32 14.82 25.42 -10.80
CA LEU A 32 14.70 23.96 -10.91
C LEU A 32 14.36 23.34 -9.55
N ASN A 33 15.02 23.78 -8.47
CA ASN A 33 14.75 23.31 -7.11
C ASN A 33 13.34 23.70 -6.65
N GLN A 34 12.86 24.88 -7.02
CA GLN A 34 11.50 25.32 -6.73
C GLN A 34 10.47 24.45 -7.45
N LEU A 35 10.67 24.16 -8.74
CA LEU A 35 9.82 23.26 -9.51
C LEU A 35 9.85 21.82 -8.98
N ILE A 36 11.01 21.33 -8.53
CA ILE A 36 11.12 20.01 -7.88
C ILE A 36 10.30 20.00 -6.59
N LYS A 37 10.45 21.02 -5.74
CA LYS A 37 9.74 21.12 -4.46
C LYS A 37 8.22 21.22 -4.66
N GLU A 38 7.77 22.05 -5.60
CA GLU A 38 6.36 22.16 -5.98
C GLU A 38 5.82 20.83 -6.50
N LYS A 39 6.60 20.10 -7.31
CA LYS A 39 6.20 18.78 -7.79
C LYS A 39 6.13 17.76 -6.65
N GLU A 40 7.13 17.74 -5.76
CA GLU A 40 7.20 16.84 -4.60
C GLU A 40 6.03 17.04 -3.62
N GLU A 41 5.66 18.29 -3.29
CA GLU A 41 4.52 18.62 -2.41
C GLU A 41 3.18 18.08 -2.95
N HIS A 42 3.04 17.96 -4.27
CA HIS A 42 1.83 17.46 -4.93
C HIS A 42 1.91 15.97 -5.30
N THR A 43 3.04 15.29 -5.03
CA THR A 43 3.17 13.85 -5.29
C THR A 43 2.83 13.04 -4.06
N ILE A 44 1.80 12.20 -4.16
CA ILE A 44 1.51 11.19 -3.13
C ILE A 44 2.71 10.23 -3.08
N PRO A 45 3.32 9.97 -1.91
CA PRO A 45 4.46 9.07 -1.81
C PRO A 45 4.15 7.71 -2.42
N LEU A 46 5.04 7.19 -3.25
CA LEU A 46 4.85 5.91 -3.95
C LEU A 46 4.47 4.76 -3.01
N ALA A 47 5.10 4.69 -1.82
CA ALA A 47 4.75 3.70 -0.81
C ALA A 47 3.30 3.82 -0.32
N THR A 48 2.82 5.05 -0.14
CA THR A 48 1.41 5.32 0.24
C THR A 48 0.45 4.91 -0.88
N THR A 49 0.82 5.15 -2.14
CA THR A 49 0.04 4.72 -3.30
C THR A 49 -0.02 3.21 -3.38
N VAL A 50 1.12 2.52 -3.34
CA VAL A 50 1.19 1.04 -3.34
C VAL A 50 0.37 0.46 -2.19
N ARG A 51 0.52 1.00 -0.98
CA ARG A 51 -0.28 0.56 0.18
C ARG A 51 -1.78 0.68 -0.08
N LYS A 52 -2.24 1.84 -0.57
CA LYS A 52 -3.67 2.05 -0.89
C LYS A 52 -4.14 1.05 -1.95
N LEU A 53 -3.34 0.79 -2.98
CA LEU A 53 -3.71 -0.18 -4.02
C LEU A 53 -3.86 -1.60 -3.44
N ILE A 54 -2.98 -2.00 -2.52
CA ILE A 54 -3.09 -3.26 -1.78
C ILE A 54 -4.35 -3.27 -0.89
N GLU A 55 -4.61 -2.18 -0.15
CA GLU A 55 -5.86 -2.00 0.63
C GLU A 55 -7.11 -2.02 -0.25
N HIS A 56 -6.96 -1.68 -1.54
CA HIS A 56 -8.00 -1.77 -2.56
C HIS A 56 -8.14 -3.17 -3.17
N GLY A 57 -7.28 -4.12 -2.77
CA GLY A 57 -7.30 -5.52 -3.17
C GLY A 57 -6.78 -5.75 -4.60
N LEU A 58 -5.99 -4.83 -5.15
CA LEU A 58 -5.33 -5.04 -6.43
C LEU A 58 -4.23 -6.08 -6.29
N SER A 59 -4.07 -6.91 -7.32
CA SER A 59 -2.99 -7.89 -7.43
C SER A 59 -1.64 -7.20 -7.62
N ARG A 60 -0.57 -7.96 -7.36
CA ARG A 60 0.80 -7.51 -7.65
C ARG A 60 0.94 -7.02 -9.08
N ASP A 61 0.44 -7.79 -10.05
CA ASP A 61 0.60 -7.48 -11.47
C ASP A 61 -0.14 -6.20 -11.86
N GLU A 62 -1.37 -6.00 -11.37
CA GLU A 62 -2.12 -4.75 -11.58
C GLU A 62 -1.41 -3.54 -10.96
N ILE A 63 -0.80 -3.70 -9.78
CA ILE A 63 -0.05 -2.62 -9.14
C ILE A 63 1.21 -2.29 -9.93
N LEU A 64 1.94 -3.31 -10.41
CA LEU A 64 3.13 -3.11 -11.24
C LEU A 64 2.77 -2.39 -12.55
N ASP A 65 1.66 -2.76 -13.17
CA ASP A 65 1.15 -2.12 -14.39
C ASP A 65 0.75 -0.64 -14.15
N ILE A 66 -0.03 -0.37 -13.11
CA ILE A 66 -0.50 0.99 -12.78
C ILE A 66 0.65 1.91 -12.35
N THR A 67 1.59 1.40 -11.56
CA THR A 67 2.64 2.23 -10.95
C THR A 67 3.94 2.25 -11.76
N ASN A 68 4.08 1.35 -12.73
CA ASN A 68 5.26 1.16 -13.58
C ASN A 68 6.57 1.04 -12.76
N ILE A 69 6.49 0.42 -11.59
CA ILE A 69 7.65 0.13 -10.74
C ILE A 69 8.20 -1.26 -11.04
N SER A 70 9.48 -1.48 -10.78
CA SER A 70 10.05 -2.82 -10.91
C SER A 70 9.51 -3.76 -9.82
N SER A 71 9.48 -5.05 -10.14
CA SER A 71 9.12 -6.11 -9.18
C SER A 71 9.95 -6.02 -7.89
N GLU A 72 11.26 -5.78 -8.00
CA GLU A 72 12.17 -5.64 -6.86
C GLU A 72 11.80 -4.42 -5.97
N LYS A 73 11.40 -3.31 -6.61
CA LYS A 73 11.02 -2.09 -5.88
C LYS A 73 9.68 -2.26 -5.18
N PHE A 74 8.75 -2.99 -5.78
CA PHE A 74 7.50 -3.41 -5.13
C PHE A 74 7.80 -4.27 -3.89
N ASP A 75 8.62 -5.32 -4.04
CA ASP A 75 8.97 -6.22 -2.94
C ASP A 75 9.67 -5.46 -1.80
N HIS A 76 10.51 -4.49 -2.14
CA HIS A 76 11.15 -3.62 -1.15
C HIS A 76 10.15 -2.74 -0.37
N ILE A 77 9.10 -2.24 -1.03
CA ILE A 77 8.04 -1.46 -0.38
C ILE A 77 7.19 -2.37 0.52
N VAL A 78 6.78 -3.54 0.01
CA VAL A 78 5.93 -4.49 0.75
C VAL A 78 6.65 -5.11 1.95
N SER A 79 7.94 -5.40 1.81
CA SER A 79 8.75 -5.93 2.92
C SER A 79 9.01 -4.91 4.03
N LYS A 80 9.11 -3.61 3.68
CA LYS A 80 9.34 -2.53 4.65
C LYS A 80 8.07 -2.08 5.37
N ASP A 81 6.92 -2.07 4.71
CA ASP A 81 5.65 -1.67 5.31
C ASP A 81 4.78 -2.89 5.66
N ARG A 82 4.69 -3.21 6.95
CA ARG A 82 3.84 -4.31 7.46
C ARG A 82 2.37 -4.14 7.07
N ARG A 83 1.91 -2.91 6.78
CA ARG A 83 0.53 -2.64 6.32
C ARG A 83 0.28 -3.08 4.88
N CYS A 84 1.33 -3.40 4.12
CA CYS A 84 1.21 -3.98 2.78
C CYS A 84 1.08 -5.51 2.82
N GLN A 85 1.21 -6.14 3.99
CA GLN A 85 1.07 -7.59 4.18
C GLN A 85 -0.38 -7.97 4.52
N LEU A 86 -1.35 -7.31 3.89
CA LEU A 86 -2.77 -7.62 4.11
C LEU A 86 -3.14 -8.95 3.43
N PRO A 87 -3.98 -9.78 4.05
CA PRO A 87 -4.60 -9.62 5.36
C PRO A 87 -3.75 -10.19 6.51
N HIS A 88 -2.62 -10.85 6.23
CA HIS A 88 -1.77 -11.55 7.21
C HIS A 88 -1.40 -10.73 8.45
N THR A 89 -1.25 -9.41 8.31
CA THR A 89 -1.01 -8.52 9.45
C THR A 89 -2.09 -8.59 10.55
N TYR A 90 -3.30 -9.03 10.22
CA TYR A 90 -4.44 -9.18 11.13
C TYR A 90 -4.77 -10.63 11.51
N LEU A 91 -4.11 -11.60 10.88
CA LEU A 91 -4.35 -13.02 11.08
C LEU A 91 -3.28 -13.60 12.00
N ASN A 92 -3.65 -14.61 12.77
CA ASN A 92 -2.67 -15.49 13.40
C ASN A 92 -2.16 -16.55 12.41
N ASP A 93 -1.22 -17.39 12.83
CA ASP A 93 -0.58 -18.39 11.96
C ASP A 93 -1.57 -19.42 11.42
N GLU A 94 -2.52 -19.88 12.24
CA GLU A 94 -3.54 -20.85 11.82
C GLU A 94 -4.57 -20.23 10.88
N GLU A 95 -5.02 -19.02 11.20
CA GLU A 95 -5.91 -18.25 10.32
C GLU A 95 -5.25 -17.92 8.98
N SER A 96 -3.94 -17.65 8.98
CA SER A 96 -3.19 -17.40 7.75
C SER A 96 -3.13 -18.65 6.87
N LYS A 97 -2.91 -19.84 7.45
CA LYS A 97 -2.94 -21.10 6.70
C LYS A 97 -4.33 -21.39 6.13
N GLU A 98 -5.38 -21.16 6.93
CA GLU A 98 -6.75 -21.36 6.46
C GLU A 98 -7.13 -20.37 5.35
N PHE A 99 -6.70 -19.11 5.47
CA PHE A 99 -6.87 -18.10 4.44
C PHE A 99 -6.23 -18.52 3.11
N GLU A 100 -4.96 -18.95 3.13
CA GLU A 100 -4.26 -19.43 1.93
C GLU A 100 -4.97 -20.63 1.30
N ARG A 101 -5.46 -21.57 2.11
CA ARG A 101 -6.24 -22.71 1.61
C ARG A 101 -7.52 -22.26 0.88
N LEU A 102 -8.23 -21.28 1.43
CA LEU A 102 -9.46 -20.74 0.83
C LEU A 102 -9.17 -19.98 -0.47
N LEU A 103 -8.04 -19.27 -0.55
CA LEU A 103 -7.59 -18.64 -1.79
C LEU A 103 -7.24 -19.69 -2.85
N GLU A 104 -6.51 -20.73 -2.46
CA GLU A 104 -6.10 -21.80 -3.38
C GLU A 104 -7.32 -22.53 -3.98
N ASP A 105 -8.40 -22.71 -3.22
CA ASP A 105 -9.67 -23.26 -3.72
C ASP A 105 -10.31 -22.36 -4.81
N ILE A 106 -10.28 -21.04 -4.63
CA ILE A 106 -10.71 -20.09 -5.67
C ILE A 106 -9.82 -20.23 -6.91
N HIS A 107 -8.50 -20.23 -6.75
CA HIS A 107 -7.56 -20.29 -7.87
C HIS A 107 -7.64 -21.58 -8.67
N LYS A 108 -7.97 -22.70 -8.02
CA LYS A 108 -8.14 -24.01 -8.65
C LYS A 108 -9.49 -24.21 -9.31
N SER A 109 -10.47 -23.35 -9.03
CA SER A 109 -11.82 -23.47 -9.60
C SER A 109 -11.77 -23.40 -11.12
N LYS A 110 -12.42 -24.35 -11.79
CA LYS A 110 -12.37 -24.50 -13.26
C LYS A 110 -13.62 -24.00 -13.96
N ASP A 111 -14.72 -23.90 -13.25
CA ASP A 111 -15.98 -23.41 -13.78
C ASP A 111 -16.60 -22.34 -12.87
N ILE A 112 -17.64 -21.66 -13.39
CA ILE A 112 -18.33 -20.59 -12.67
C ILE A 112 -19.18 -21.14 -11.53
N TYR A 113 -19.66 -22.38 -11.64
CA TYR A 113 -20.54 -23.00 -10.64
C TYR A 113 -19.79 -23.28 -9.34
N GLU A 114 -18.52 -23.69 -9.43
CA GLU A 114 -17.61 -23.81 -8.28
C GLU A 114 -17.36 -22.47 -7.58
N LEU A 115 -17.34 -21.36 -8.34
CA LEU A 115 -17.12 -20.02 -7.80
C LEU A 115 -18.35 -19.42 -7.10
N ILE A 116 -19.56 -19.81 -7.51
CA ILE A 116 -20.83 -19.37 -6.90
C ILE A 116 -21.44 -20.43 -5.96
N ASP A 117 -20.67 -21.47 -5.64
CA ASP A 117 -21.11 -22.52 -4.73
C ASP A 117 -21.40 -21.95 -3.34
N ALA A 118 -22.61 -22.22 -2.86
CA ALA A 118 -23.11 -21.66 -1.60
C ALA A 118 -22.39 -22.22 -0.36
N GLU A 119 -21.87 -23.45 -0.44
CA GLU A 119 -21.15 -24.05 0.68
C GLU A 119 -19.74 -23.48 0.78
N LYS A 120 -19.04 -23.32 -0.34
CA LYS A 120 -17.75 -22.61 -0.40
C LYS A 120 -17.85 -21.16 0.06
N GLU A 121 -18.93 -20.46 -0.30
CA GLU A 121 -19.19 -19.11 0.21
C GLU A 121 -19.45 -19.11 1.72
N ARG A 122 -20.21 -20.08 2.22
CA ARG A 122 -20.44 -20.27 3.66
C ARG A 122 -19.14 -20.54 4.42
N GLU A 123 -18.21 -21.33 3.87
CA GLU A 123 -16.90 -21.58 4.46
C GLU A 123 -16.08 -20.28 4.60
N ARG A 124 -16.03 -19.45 3.55
CA ARG A 124 -15.36 -18.14 3.59
C ARG A 124 -16.00 -17.21 4.62
N ILE A 125 -17.33 -17.13 4.67
CA ILE A 125 -18.06 -16.33 5.67
C ILE A 125 -17.75 -16.83 7.09
N LYS A 126 -17.73 -18.16 7.30
CA LYS A 126 -17.41 -18.76 8.59
C LYS A 126 -15.99 -18.43 9.03
N PHE A 127 -15.03 -18.47 8.11
CA PHE A 127 -13.65 -18.06 8.37
C PHE A 127 -13.56 -16.60 8.81
N ILE A 128 -14.16 -15.67 8.02
CA ILE A 128 -14.19 -14.24 8.36
C ILE A 128 -14.83 -14.02 9.74
N HIS A 129 -15.94 -14.68 10.01
CA HIS A 129 -16.62 -14.60 11.29
C HIS A 129 -15.75 -15.15 12.45
N GLY A 130 -15.02 -16.24 12.22
CA GLY A 130 -14.06 -16.80 13.18
C GLY A 130 -12.99 -15.80 13.59
N VAL A 131 -12.39 -15.11 12.62
CA VAL A 131 -11.41 -14.03 12.86
C VAL A 131 -12.02 -12.91 13.70
N LEU A 132 -13.25 -12.48 13.38
CA LEU A 132 -13.93 -11.43 14.14
C LEU A 132 -14.30 -11.85 15.56
N LEU A 133 -14.73 -13.10 15.75
CA LEU A 133 -14.99 -13.66 17.08
C LEU A 133 -13.73 -13.72 17.94
N ARG A 134 -12.55 -14.00 17.35
CA ARG A 134 -11.29 -13.91 18.08
C ARG A 134 -11.04 -12.48 18.56
N TYR A 135 -11.14 -11.49 17.67
CA TYR A 135 -10.99 -10.08 18.05
C TYR A 135 -11.99 -9.66 19.13
N GLN A 136 -13.24 -10.13 19.05
CA GLN A 136 -14.25 -9.88 20.08
C GLN A 136 -13.81 -10.46 21.44
N LYS A 137 -13.37 -11.72 21.49
CA LYS A 137 -12.86 -12.33 22.72
C LYS A 137 -11.66 -11.58 23.29
N GLU A 138 -10.73 -11.16 22.42
CA GLU A 138 -9.58 -10.33 22.84
C GLU A 138 -10.03 -9.00 23.45
N MET A 139 -11.05 -8.35 22.89
CA MET A 139 -11.62 -7.11 23.44
C MET A 139 -12.38 -7.33 24.75
N ASP A 140 -13.08 -8.45 24.90
CA ASP A 140 -13.83 -8.79 26.12
C ASP A 140 -12.88 -8.95 27.31
N LEU A 141 -11.67 -9.48 27.08
CA LEU A 141 -10.59 -9.58 28.08
C LEU A 141 -10.06 -8.21 28.54
N LEU A 142 -10.26 -7.16 27.75
CA LEU A 142 -9.86 -5.78 28.06
C LEU A 142 -10.97 -5.00 28.78
N SER A 143 -12.01 -5.67 29.27
CA SER A 143 -13.07 -5.01 30.03
C SER A 143 -12.54 -4.49 31.37
N PRO A 144 -12.74 -3.20 31.70
CA PRO A 144 -12.25 -2.63 32.95
C PRO A 144 -12.94 -3.26 34.16
N GLN A 145 -12.19 -3.63 35.19
CA GLN A 145 -12.76 -4.06 36.47
C GLN A 145 -12.94 -2.86 37.43
N GLU A 146 -13.91 -2.94 38.35
CA GLU A 146 -14.20 -1.85 39.29
C GLU A 146 -12.98 -1.47 40.13
N ASN A 147 -12.14 -2.45 40.46
CA ASN A 147 -11.00 -2.34 41.36
C ASN A 147 -9.72 -1.81 40.70
N GLU A 148 -9.72 -1.54 39.40
CA GLU A 148 -8.53 -1.10 38.66
C GLU A 148 -8.23 0.40 38.83
N ASP A 149 -6.94 0.73 38.83
CA ASP A 149 -6.46 2.11 38.84
C ASP A 149 -6.95 2.89 37.61
N SER A 150 -7.09 4.21 37.75
CA SER A 150 -7.56 5.07 36.67
C SER A 150 -6.66 5.01 35.43
N ASN A 151 -5.34 4.85 35.61
CA ASN A 151 -4.43 4.74 34.47
C ASN A 151 -4.55 3.39 33.75
N GLU A 152 -4.78 2.32 34.50
CA GLU A 152 -4.98 0.98 33.95
C GLU A 152 -6.28 0.89 33.14
N LYS A 153 -7.36 1.49 33.65
CA LYS A 153 -8.64 1.63 32.93
C LYS A 153 -8.47 2.40 31.61
N MET A 154 -7.68 3.48 31.60
CA MET A 154 -7.39 4.26 30.39
C MET A 154 -6.60 3.44 29.36
N MET A 155 -5.57 2.69 29.79
CA MET A 155 -4.79 1.85 28.89
C MET A 155 -5.64 0.76 28.24
N LYS A 156 -6.48 0.05 29.01
CA LYS A 156 -7.41 -0.95 28.47
C LYS A 156 -8.41 -0.37 27.47
N TYR A 157 -8.91 0.84 27.73
CA TYR A 157 -9.79 1.54 26.78
C TYR A 157 -9.07 1.81 25.45
N LEU A 158 -7.83 2.31 25.49
CA LEU A 158 -7.02 2.57 24.30
C LEU A 158 -6.71 1.27 23.53
N GLU A 159 -6.31 0.21 24.23
CA GLU A 159 -6.05 -1.09 23.62
C GLU A 159 -7.31 -1.68 22.96
N ARG A 160 -8.46 -1.55 23.62
CA ARG A 160 -9.75 -1.98 23.06
C ARG A 160 -10.12 -1.19 21.80
N ALA A 161 -9.88 0.12 21.79
CA ALA A 161 -10.11 0.96 20.61
C ALA A 161 -9.21 0.53 19.44
N VAL A 162 -7.93 0.25 19.69
CA VAL A 162 -7.00 -0.27 18.68
C VAL A 162 -7.47 -1.63 18.14
N LYS A 163 -7.89 -2.55 19.01
CA LYS A 163 -8.41 -3.87 18.62
C LYS A 163 -9.69 -3.77 17.78
N SER A 164 -10.58 -2.84 18.12
CA SER A 164 -11.79 -2.56 17.34
C SER A 164 -11.46 -2.09 15.92
N GLU A 165 -10.50 -1.17 15.76
CA GLU A 165 -10.05 -0.73 14.44
C GLU A 165 -9.33 -1.84 13.66
N GLN A 166 -8.55 -2.69 14.34
CA GLN A 166 -7.96 -3.88 13.73
C GLN A 166 -9.03 -4.86 13.23
N ALA A 167 -10.09 -5.11 14.00
CA ALA A 167 -11.19 -6.00 13.61
C ALA A 167 -11.93 -5.46 12.37
N LYS A 168 -12.22 -4.16 12.33
CA LYS A 168 -12.82 -3.51 11.14
C LYS A 168 -11.93 -3.62 9.91
N SER A 169 -10.63 -3.39 10.09
CA SER A 169 -9.65 -3.47 9.01
C SER A 169 -9.52 -4.91 8.51
N ALA A 170 -9.49 -5.89 9.41
CA ALA A 170 -9.46 -7.31 9.07
C ALA A 170 -10.69 -7.72 8.25
N TYR A 171 -11.89 -7.35 8.70
CA TYR A 171 -13.13 -7.60 7.97
C TYR A 171 -13.09 -7.00 6.56
N SER A 172 -12.79 -5.70 6.47
CA SER A 172 -12.75 -4.96 5.20
C SER A 172 -11.77 -5.60 4.22
N SER A 173 -10.56 -5.90 4.67
CA SER A 173 -9.52 -6.51 3.84
C SER A 173 -9.89 -7.92 3.39
N LEU A 174 -10.39 -8.78 4.29
CA LEU A 174 -10.76 -10.16 3.95
C LEU A 174 -11.89 -10.21 2.92
N VAL A 175 -12.99 -9.49 3.16
CA VAL A 175 -14.14 -9.43 2.23
C VAL A 175 -13.69 -8.93 0.87
N ARG A 176 -12.87 -7.89 0.85
CA ARG A 176 -12.39 -7.29 -0.39
C ARG A 176 -11.49 -8.23 -1.19
N ILE A 177 -10.54 -8.90 -0.52
CA ILE A 177 -9.62 -9.81 -1.19
C ILE A 177 -10.39 -11.01 -1.76
N PHE A 178 -11.24 -11.67 -0.98
CA PHE A 178 -12.04 -12.77 -1.50
C PHE A 178 -12.94 -12.33 -2.66
N GLY A 179 -13.62 -11.19 -2.54
CA GLY A 179 -14.47 -10.67 -3.61
C GLY A 179 -13.71 -10.39 -4.92
N ASN A 180 -12.52 -9.79 -4.81
CA ASN A 180 -11.68 -9.50 -5.98
C ASN A 180 -11.12 -10.78 -6.61
N GLU A 181 -10.68 -11.75 -5.81
CA GLU A 181 -10.16 -13.03 -6.31
C GLU A 181 -11.24 -13.84 -7.03
N ILE A 182 -12.45 -13.92 -6.47
CA ILE A 182 -13.58 -14.58 -7.13
C ILE A 182 -13.92 -13.88 -8.45
N LYS A 183 -13.93 -12.53 -8.45
CA LYS A 183 -14.19 -11.75 -9.66
C LYS A 183 -13.14 -12.02 -10.74
N ARG A 184 -11.85 -11.96 -10.39
CA ARG A 184 -10.73 -12.25 -11.31
C ARG A 184 -10.85 -13.67 -11.87
N LYS A 185 -11.07 -14.66 -11.01
CA LYS A 185 -11.17 -16.05 -11.46
C LYS A 185 -12.36 -16.27 -12.38
N ARG A 186 -13.50 -15.62 -12.09
CA ARG A 186 -14.67 -15.67 -12.94
C ARG A 186 -14.39 -15.10 -14.34
N GLU A 187 -13.66 -13.99 -14.43
CA GLU A 187 -13.23 -13.41 -15.70
C GLU A 187 -12.28 -14.37 -16.45
N GLU A 188 -11.29 -14.96 -15.77
CA GLU A 188 -10.36 -15.94 -16.35
C GLU A 188 -11.10 -17.16 -16.94
N VAL A 189 -12.05 -17.73 -16.19
CA VAL A 189 -12.84 -18.89 -16.62
C VAL A 189 -13.75 -18.54 -17.80
N LEU A 190 -14.41 -17.38 -17.78
CA LEU A 190 -15.28 -16.93 -18.86
C LEU A 190 -14.53 -16.70 -20.18
N ILE A 191 -13.33 -16.13 -20.11
CA ILE A 191 -12.49 -15.91 -21.29
C ILE A 191 -12.10 -17.26 -21.91
N LYS A 192 -11.69 -18.24 -21.10
CA LYS A 192 -11.29 -19.57 -21.57
C LYS A 192 -12.44 -20.34 -22.26
N VAL A 193 -13.68 -20.17 -21.82
CA VAL A 193 -14.86 -20.77 -22.49
C VAL A 193 -15.18 -20.09 -23.82
N SER A 194 -14.72 -18.86 -24.03
CA SER A 194 -14.98 -18.11 -25.27
C SER A 194 -13.98 -18.41 -26.39
N ASP A 195 -12.83 -19.01 -26.06
CA ASP A 195 -11.77 -19.38 -27.00
C ASP A 195 -11.91 -20.83 -27.53
N ASP A 196 -12.83 -21.63 -26.96
CA ASP A 196 -13.23 -22.99 -27.38
C ASP A 196 -14.52 -22.97 -28.24
#